data_AF-A0A9Q1UVW0-F1
#
_entry.id   AF-A0A9Q1UVW0-F1
#
_cell.length_a   1.000
_cell.length_b   1.000
_cell.length_c   1.000
_cell.angle_alpha   90.00
_cell.angle_beta   90.00
_cell.angle_gamma   90.00
#
_symmetry.space_group_name_H-M   'P 1'
#
loop_
_entity.id
_entity.type
_entity.pdbx_description
1 polymer ?
#
loop_
_entity_poly.entity_id
_entity_poly.type
_entity_poly.pdbx_seq_one_letter_code
_entity_poly.pdbx_strand_id
1 'polypeptide(L)'
;MKNKYFKDAGNLYLRTDWNRNATFSYFHNGSIGGGHGHADLLHYDITYKGKNFLIDTGRYTYLEENKYRNYFKSAYAHNTIVVDNDPFTTIKDSWCFNKVAEPFKNYVNFKDDINYIEMMFNGILDNKNSYIIIRKVINIEPSIWIIIDHIKSSGPHTINKFYHLDTDVTVSFKINYSLLEKDNENLSINHFGIDDIKIKNDYISKHFNNLENSKTIVSQKSFIDIGTCYDVIYEKELRDDIQITPAKLYQAGKVNPLSDNDATAIEIKINNKTYLISVTHREIFSGNKLLLFNNTIPLYGKTIVIESILNHMNYIKLKY
;
A
#
# COMPACT_ATOMS: atom_id res chain seq x y z
N MET A 1 23.92 -0.70 3.94
CA MET A 1 22.46 -0.89 4.19
C MET A 1 21.73 -0.58 2.91
N LYS A 2 20.94 -1.54 2.40
CA LYS A 2 20.14 -1.39 1.17
C LYS A 2 18.87 -0.56 1.44
N ASN A 3 18.15 -0.91 2.52
CA ASN A 3 16.94 -0.21 2.94
C ASN A 3 17.26 0.96 3.90
N LYS A 4 16.47 2.04 3.84
CA LYS A 4 16.71 3.24 4.66
C LYS A 4 15.39 3.94 5.03
N TYR A 5 15.28 4.33 6.30
CA TYR A 5 14.21 5.18 6.81
C TYR A 5 14.77 6.52 7.32
N PHE A 6 14.27 7.63 6.77
CA PHE A 6 14.55 8.99 7.24
C PHE A 6 13.36 9.46 8.08
N LYS A 7 13.39 9.11 9.36
CA LYS A 7 12.26 9.23 10.29
C LYS A 7 11.60 10.60 10.37
N ASP A 8 12.40 11.68 10.32
CA ASP A 8 11.88 13.02 10.55
C ASP A 8 11.21 13.58 9.28
N ALA A 9 11.66 13.12 8.10
CA ALA A 9 11.07 13.50 6.82
C ALA A 9 9.95 12.55 6.36
N GLY A 10 9.80 11.39 6.99
CA GLY A 10 8.83 10.37 6.59
C GLY A 10 9.17 9.65 5.28
N ASN A 11 10.43 9.74 4.82
CA ASN A 11 10.89 9.11 3.58
C ASN A 11 11.47 7.73 3.85
N LEU A 12 11.05 6.76 3.06
CA LEU A 12 11.46 5.38 3.23
C LEU A 12 11.79 4.74 1.89
N TYR A 13 12.88 3.98 1.87
CA TYR A 13 13.41 3.37 0.67
C TYR A 13 13.66 1.88 0.92
N LEU A 14 13.09 1.04 0.05
CA LEU A 14 13.45 -0.36 -0.08
C LEU A 14 14.21 -0.56 -1.38
N ARG A 15 15.26 -1.37 -1.37
CA ARG A 15 15.96 -1.78 -2.58
C ARG A 15 16.70 -3.10 -2.42
N THR A 16 16.76 -3.87 -3.50
CA THR A 16 17.53 -5.12 -3.54
C THR A 16 19.03 -4.86 -3.61
N ASP A 17 19.46 -3.85 -4.38
CA ASP A 17 20.86 -3.49 -4.57
C ASP A 17 21.01 -2.03 -5.09
N TRP A 18 22.20 -1.67 -5.59
CA TRP A 18 22.54 -0.33 -6.12
C TRP A 18 22.77 -0.30 -7.64
N ASN A 19 22.57 -1.43 -8.33
CA ASN A 19 22.72 -1.52 -9.77
C ASN A 19 21.49 -0.93 -10.49
N ARG A 20 21.59 -0.76 -11.81
CA ARG A 20 20.53 -0.13 -12.63
C ARG A 20 19.25 -0.96 -12.72
N ASN A 21 19.34 -2.27 -12.48
CA ASN A 21 18.24 -3.22 -12.53
C ASN A 21 17.74 -3.55 -11.12
N ALA A 22 18.08 -2.77 -10.10
CA ALA A 22 17.54 -2.96 -8.76
C ALA A 22 16.02 -2.88 -8.77
N THR A 23 15.36 -3.71 -7.96
CA THR A 23 14.02 -3.39 -7.51
C THR A 23 14.14 -2.30 -6.45
N PHE A 24 13.31 -1.27 -6.57
CA PHE A 24 13.30 -0.11 -5.68
C PHE A 24 11.86 0.29 -5.38
N SER A 25 11.59 0.59 -4.11
CA SER A 25 10.34 1.18 -3.69
C SER A 25 10.60 2.39 -2.81
N TYR A 26 9.84 3.45 -3.08
CA TYR A 26 9.81 4.65 -2.25
C TYR A 26 8.46 4.71 -1.53
N PHE A 27 8.46 5.13 -0.28
CA PHE A 27 7.24 5.39 0.48
C PHE A 27 7.37 6.74 1.17
N HIS A 28 6.25 7.47 1.23
CA HIS A 28 6.18 8.76 1.91
C HIS A 28 5.02 8.78 2.92
N ASN A 29 5.34 9.09 4.17
CA ASN A 29 4.36 9.50 5.18
C ASN A 29 5.04 10.42 6.19
N GLY A 30 5.14 11.69 5.82
CA GLY A 30 5.86 12.71 6.59
C GLY A 30 5.18 14.06 6.53
N SER A 31 5.75 15.03 7.22
CA SER A 31 5.23 16.40 7.20
C SER A 31 5.25 16.98 5.79
N ILE A 32 4.28 17.84 5.46
CA ILE A 32 4.11 18.42 4.13
C ILE A 32 5.30 19.27 3.64
N GLY A 33 6.21 19.70 4.54
CA GLY A 33 7.44 20.40 4.13
C GLY A 33 7.23 21.80 3.52
N GLY A 34 6.04 22.38 3.65
CA GLY A 34 5.70 23.72 3.14
C GLY A 34 5.11 23.72 1.73
N GLY A 35 5.23 24.84 1.01
CA GLY A 35 4.52 25.03 -0.26
C GLY A 35 4.95 24.14 -1.43
N HIS A 36 6.16 23.56 -1.34
CA HIS A 36 6.62 22.55 -2.28
C HIS A 36 5.98 21.18 -2.05
N GLY A 37 5.38 20.96 -0.87
CA GLY A 37 4.72 19.73 -0.51
C GLY A 37 3.54 19.39 -1.39
N HIS A 38 3.22 18.10 -1.41
CA HIS A 38 2.09 17.53 -2.10
C HIS A 38 1.15 16.86 -1.07
N ALA A 39 -0.07 16.55 -1.50
CA ALA A 39 -1.03 15.80 -0.70
C ALA A 39 -0.81 14.29 -0.89
N ASP A 40 0.34 13.78 -0.46
CA ASP A 40 0.88 12.46 -0.81
C ASP A 40 1.13 11.54 0.40
N LEU A 41 0.46 11.78 1.54
CA LEU A 41 0.55 10.87 2.68
C LEU A 41 0.20 9.43 2.27
N LEU A 42 0.96 8.45 2.80
CA LEU A 42 0.91 7.02 2.45
C LEU A 42 1.34 6.66 1.02
N HIS A 43 1.83 7.61 0.24
CA HIS A 43 2.26 7.37 -1.13
C HIS A 43 3.33 6.28 -1.21
N TYR A 44 3.33 5.55 -2.33
CA TYR A 44 4.40 4.60 -2.66
C TYR A 44 4.63 4.48 -4.17
N ASP A 45 5.89 4.23 -4.53
CA ASP A 45 6.31 3.96 -5.91
C ASP A 45 7.00 2.60 -6.00
N ILE A 46 6.89 1.96 -7.16
CA ILE A 46 7.53 0.68 -7.45
C ILE A 46 8.27 0.77 -8.78
N THR A 47 9.59 0.65 -8.68
CA THR A 47 10.50 0.34 -9.78
C THR A 47 10.90 -1.12 -9.66
N TYR A 48 10.66 -1.91 -10.70
CA TYR A 48 10.99 -3.33 -10.72
C TYR A 48 11.96 -3.60 -11.87
N LYS A 49 13.07 -4.29 -11.58
CA LYS A 49 14.17 -4.53 -12.52
C LYS A 49 14.63 -3.27 -13.28
N GLY A 50 14.73 -2.13 -12.58
CA GLY A 50 15.12 -0.84 -13.18
C GLY A 50 14.04 -0.15 -14.03
N LYS A 51 12.82 -0.69 -14.08
CA LYS A 51 11.69 -0.11 -14.82
C LYS A 51 10.64 0.44 -13.86
N ASN A 52 10.27 1.70 -14.04
CA ASN A 52 9.20 2.32 -13.27
C ASN A 52 7.84 1.73 -13.66
N PHE A 53 7.08 1.24 -12.68
CA PHE A 53 5.72 0.73 -12.85
C PHE A 53 4.70 1.65 -12.19
N LEU A 54 4.82 1.82 -10.88
CA LEU A 54 4.01 2.77 -10.10
C LEU A 54 4.87 3.99 -9.76
N ILE A 55 4.38 5.17 -10.09
CA ILE A 55 5.15 6.42 -9.98
C ILE A 55 4.35 7.56 -9.36
N ASP A 56 5.06 8.54 -8.80
CA ASP A 56 4.56 9.88 -8.65
C ASP A 56 4.30 10.51 -10.02
N THR A 57 3.19 11.23 -10.15
CA THR A 57 2.79 11.84 -11.42
C THR A 57 3.54 13.13 -11.72
N GLY A 58 4.33 13.66 -10.78
CA GLY A 58 5.17 14.84 -10.92
C GLY A 58 4.45 16.14 -10.58
N ARG A 59 5.05 17.27 -10.97
CA ARG A 59 4.56 18.63 -10.63
C ARG A 59 3.96 19.38 -11.80
N TYR A 60 4.42 19.06 -13.01
CA TYR A 60 4.14 19.77 -14.25
C TYR A 60 4.65 21.21 -14.34
N THR A 61 4.13 22.16 -13.55
CA THR A 61 4.46 23.58 -13.73
C THR A 61 4.57 24.33 -12.41
N TYR A 62 5.09 25.56 -12.47
CA TYR A 62 5.02 26.54 -11.37
C TYR A 62 3.92 27.57 -11.57
N LEU A 63 3.27 27.60 -12.75
CA LEU A 63 2.18 28.53 -13.05
C LEU A 63 0.95 28.19 -12.21
N GLU A 64 0.56 29.10 -11.31
CA GLU A 64 -0.49 28.87 -10.31
C GLU A 64 -1.89 28.77 -10.92
N GLU A 65 -2.17 29.56 -11.95
CA GLU A 65 -3.46 29.58 -12.65
C GLU A 65 -3.68 28.34 -13.53
N ASN A 66 -2.64 27.50 -13.68
CA ASN A 66 -2.75 26.30 -14.48
C ASN A 66 -3.52 25.21 -13.71
N LYS A 67 -4.67 24.80 -14.24
CA LYS A 67 -5.53 23.75 -13.65
C LYS A 67 -4.79 22.45 -13.30
N TYR A 68 -3.76 22.08 -14.07
CA TYR A 68 -2.99 20.86 -13.83
C TYR A 68 -2.11 20.97 -12.59
N ARG A 69 -1.63 22.16 -12.23
CA ARG A 69 -0.79 22.36 -11.04
C ARG A 69 -1.50 21.88 -9.77
N ASN A 70 -2.78 22.24 -9.61
CA ASN A 70 -3.59 21.80 -8.48
C ASN A 70 -3.83 20.30 -8.50
N TYR A 71 -4.08 19.72 -9.68
CA TYR A 71 -4.23 18.27 -9.83
C TYR A 71 -2.99 17.51 -9.36
N PHE A 72 -1.82 17.83 -9.92
CA PHE A 72 -0.53 17.20 -9.59
C PHE A 72 -0.11 17.35 -8.13
N LYS A 73 -0.63 18.37 -7.42
CA LYS A 73 -0.39 18.57 -5.99
C LYS A 73 -1.36 17.79 -5.10
N SER A 74 -2.48 17.33 -5.66
CA SER A 74 -3.60 16.74 -4.92
C SER A 74 -3.44 15.24 -4.74
N ALA A 75 -4.12 14.67 -3.74
CA ALA A 75 -4.10 13.24 -3.46
C ALA A 75 -4.57 12.36 -4.64
N TYR A 76 -5.32 12.91 -5.60
CA TYR A 76 -5.78 12.19 -6.79
C TYR A 76 -4.68 11.88 -7.81
N ALA A 77 -3.49 12.45 -7.60
CA ALA A 77 -2.31 12.33 -8.47
C ALA A 77 -1.16 11.55 -7.78
N HIS A 78 -1.44 10.87 -6.67
CA HIS A 78 -0.49 10.09 -5.90
C HIS A 78 -1.04 8.69 -5.60
N ASN A 79 -0.14 7.71 -5.42
CA ASN A 79 -0.47 6.32 -5.06
C ASN A 79 -0.95 6.19 -3.60
N THR A 80 -2.09 6.82 -3.29
CA THR A 80 -2.66 6.96 -1.95
C THR A 80 -4.16 6.62 -1.93
N ILE A 81 -4.84 6.97 -0.84
CA ILE A 81 -6.25 6.69 -0.57
C ILE A 81 -6.99 7.99 -0.29
N VAL A 82 -8.16 8.16 -0.89
CA VAL A 82 -9.08 9.27 -0.62
C VAL A 82 -10.41 8.71 -0.11
N VAL A 83 -10.91 9.28 0.99
CA VAL A 83 -12.19 8.92 1.63
C VAL A 83 -13.29 9.83 1.09
N ASP A 84 -14.44 9.28 0.70
CA ASP A 84 -15.65 10.00 0.25
C ASP A 84 -15.41 11.01 -0.90
N ASN A 85 -14.38 10.79 -1.71
CA ASN A 85 -13.91 11.78 -2.70
C ASN A 85 -13.59 13.15 -2.07
N ASP A 86 -13.21 13.19 -0.80
CA ASP A 86 -12.78 14.37 -0.07
C ASP A 86 -11.29 14.23 0.29
N PRO A 87 -10.39 14.98 -0.37
CA PRO A 87 -8.97 14.82 -0.19
C PRO A 87 -8.54 15.26 1.22
N PHE A 88 -7.71 14.43 1.86
CA PHE A 88 -7.22 14.64 3.21
C PHE A 88 -6.42 15.95 3.37
N THR A 89 -5.86 16.47 2.27
CA THR A 89 -5.20 17.77 2.18
C THR A 89 -5.76 18.53 0.96
N THR A 90 -6.32 19.73 1.16
CA THR A 90 -6.90 20.55 0.09
C THR A 90 -5.98 21.71 -0.27
N ILE A 91 -5.78 21.90 -1.57
CA ILE A 91 -4.88 22.91 -2.12
C ILE A 91 -5.57 24.27 -2.13
N LYS A 92 -4.92 25.29 -1.58
CA LYS A 92 -5.37 26.68 -1.73
C LYS A 92 -4.81 27.28 -3.01
N ASP A 93 -3.50 27.15 -3.18
CA ASP A 93 -2.73 27.61 -4.32
C ASP A 93 -1.41 26.82 -4.42
N SER A 94 -0.51 27.27 -5.29
CA SER A 94 0.79 26.63 -5.52
C SER A 94 1.63 26.46 -4.26
N TRP A 95 1.44 27.28 -3.23
CA TRP A 95 2.28 27.37 -2.04
C TRP A 95 1.54 27.13 -0.73
N CYS A 96 0.22 27.24 -0.72
CA CYS A 96 -0.60 27.13 0.47
C CYS A 96 -1.64 26.00 0.38
N PHE A 97 -2.16 25.63 1.54
CA PHE A 97 -3.18 24.60 1.72
C PHE A 97 -4.31 25.16 2.58
N ASN A 98 -5.55 24.75 2.31
CA ASN A 98 -6.71 25.10 3.14
C ASN A 98 -6.90 24.08 4.27
N LYS A 99 -6.57 22.81 4.01
CA LYS A 99 -6.65 21.67 4.92
C LYS A 99 -5.40 20.83 4.73
N VAL A 100 -4.80 20.36 5.82
CA VAL A 100 -3.65 19.46 5.80
C VAL A 100 -3.91 18.31 6.77
N ALA A 101 -3.77 17.08 6.29
CA ALA A 101 -3.84 15.90 7.16
C ALA A 101 -2.56 15.72 7.97
N GLU A 102 -2.70 15.08 9.13
CA GLU A 102 -1.61 14.96 10.10
C GLU A 102 -1.03 13.54 10.08
N PRO A 103 0.22 13.34 9.64
CA PRO A 103 0.88 12.04 9.70
C PRO A 103 1.24 11.68 11.15
N PHE A 104 1.10 10.41 11.49
CA PHE A 104 1.64 9.84 12.72
C PHE A 104 3.04 9.27 12.49
N LYS A 105 3.70 8.90 13.59
CA LYS A 105 5.00 8.22 13.54
C LYS A 105 4.87 6.88 12.81
N ASN A 106 5.72 6.69 11.80
CA ASN A 106 5.81 5.40 11.12
C ASN A 106 6.54 4.38 11.99
N TYR A 107 6.15 3.12 11.87
CA TYR A 107 6.89 1.98 12.41
C TYR A 107 7.56 1.23 11.26
N VAL A 108 8.84 0.93 11.39
CA VAL A 108 9.64 0.28 10.35
C VAL A 108 10.49 -0.82 10.98
N ASN A 109 10.50 -2.00 10.37
CA ASN A 109 11.34 -3.12 10.77
C ASN A 109 11.89 -3.81 9.52
N PHE A 110 13.21 -3.68 9.30
CA PHE A 110 13.91 -4.37 8.21
C PHE A 110 14.56 -5.63 8.79
N LYS A 111 14.15 -6.81 8.33
CA LYS A 111 14.64 -8.08 8.86
C LYS A 111 14.95 -9.04 7.72
N ASP A 112 16.24 -9.27 7.50
CA ASP A 112 16.74 -10.13 6.43
C ASP A 112 16.17 -9.67 5.06
N ASP A 113 15.41 -10.54 4.39
CA ASP A 113 14.74 -10.28 3.11
C ASP A 113 13.24 -9.97 3.26
N ILE A 114 12.78 -9.72 4.49
CA ILE A 114 11.40 -9.33 4.80
C ILE A 114 11.37 -7.99 5.52
N ASN A 115 10.74 -7.01 4.88
CA ASN A 115 10.66 -5.64 5.35
C ASN A 115 9.22 -5.31 5.76
N TYR A 116 9.05 -4.64 6.90
CA TYR A 116 7.77 -4.16 7.40
C TYR A 116 7.75 -2.66 7.58
N ILE A 117 6.65 -2.06 7.15
CA ILE A 117 6.42 -0.62 7.19
C ILE A 117 4.97 -0.42 7.61
N GLU A 118 4.73 0.45 8.59
CA GLU A 118 3.39 0.87 8.98
C GLU A 118 3.36 2.39 9.03
N MET A 119 2.50 2.96 8.18
CA MET A 119 2.29 4.38 8.01
C MET A 119 0.85 4.72 8.36
N MET A 120 0.64 5.86 9.00
CA MET A 120 -0.67 6.27 9.48
C MET A 120 -0.83 7.78 9.40
N PHE A 121 -2.04 8.26 9.12
CA PHE A 121 -2.39 9.67 9.26
C PHE A 121 -3.83 9.83 9.79
N ASN A 122 -4.12 10.99 10.36
CA ASN A 122 -5.46 11.44 10.71
C ASN A 122 -5.97 12.42 9.64
N GLY A 123 -7.14 12.15 9.09
CA GLY A 123 -7.84 13.03 8.16
C GLY A 123 -9.16 13.51 8.74
N ILE A 124 -9.63 14.67 8.28
CA ILE A 124 -10.93 15.23 8.63
C ILE A 124 -11.69 15.52 7.34
N LEU A 125 -12.87 14.92 7.23
CA LEU A 125 -13.81 15.19 6.15
C LEU A 125 -14.43 16.58 6.33
N ASP A 126 -14.96 17.15 5.25
CA ASP A 126 -15.59 18.47 5.24
C ASP A 126 -16.84 18.51 6.14
N ASN A 127 -17.54 17.38 6.27
CA ASN A 127 -18.63 17.16 7.23
C ASN A 127 -18.16 17.03 8.70
N LYS A 128 -16.87 17.25 8.96
CA LYS A 128 -16.19 17.21 10.27
C LYS A 128 -16.03 15.82 10.88
N ASN A 129 -16.34 14.75 10.15
CA ASN A 129 -16.04 13.41 10.60
C ASN A 129 -14.52 13.14 10.48
N SER A 130 -13.94 12.59 11.54
CA SER A 130 -12.51 12.27 11.59
C SER A 130 -12.30 10.81 11.24
N TYR A 131 -11.23 10.52 10.52
CA TYR A 131 -10.85 9.16 10.17
C TYR A 131 -9.36 8.94 10.32
N ILE A 132 -9.00 7.68 10.57
CA ILE A 132 -7.61 7.22 10.61
C ILE A 132 -7.43 6.18 9.53
N ILE A 133 -6.37 6.33 8.72
CA ILE A 133 -5.93 5.31 7.78
C ILE A 133 -4.57 4.79 8.23
N ILE A 134 -4.43 3.47 8.24
CA ILE A 134 -3.18 2.77 8.51
C ILE A 134 -2.84 1.92 7.29
N ARG A 135 -1.75 2.25 6.60
CA ARG A 135 -1.15 1.43 5.55
C ARG A 135 -0.03 0.58 6.14
N LYS A 136 -0.16 -0.73 6.03
CA LYS A 136 0.84 -1.71 6.45
C LYS A 136 1.42 -2.38 5.20
N VAL A 137 2.72 -2.28 5.02
CA VAL A 137 3.44 -2.87 3.89
C VAL A 137 4.35 -3.97 4.42
N ILE A 138 4.18 -5.17 3.87
CA ILE A 138 5.16 -6.25 4.01
C ILE A 138 5.77 -6.45 2.63
N ASN A 139 7.09 -6.29 2.52
CA ASN A 139 7.83 -6.60 1.31
C ASN A 139 8.66 -7.86 1.55
N ILE A 140 8.47 -8.87 0.71
CA ILE A 140 9.30 -10.07 0.65
C ILE A 140 10.15 -9.91 -0.60
N GLU A 141 11.45 -9.77 -0.41
CA GLU A 141 12.37 -9.55 -1.53
C GLU A 141 12.42 -10.76 -2.48
N PRO A 142 12.68 -10.53 -3.78
CA PRO A 142 12.97 -9.23 -4.40
C PRO A 142 11.73 -8.46 -4.86
N SER A 143 10.56 -9.09 -4.91
CA SER A 143 9.51 -8.66 -5.84
C SER A 143 8.09 -8.83 -5.31
N ILE A 144 7.86 -9.10 -4.03
CA ILE A 144 6.51 -9.25 -3.47
C ILE A 144 6.22 -8.11 -2.50
N TRP A 145 5.10 -7.43 -2.71
CA TRP A 145 4.58 -6.40 -1.81
C TRP A 145 3.16 -6.74 -1.40
N ILE A 146 2.91 -6.72 -0.11
CA ILE A 146 1.59 -6.89 0.48
C ILE A 146 1.23 -5.54 1.11
N ILE A 147 0.27 -4.84 0.52
CA ILE A 147 -0.15 -3.50 0.92
C ILE A 147 -1.53 -3.62 1.58
N ILE A 148 -1.61 -3.50 2.89
CA ILE A 148 -2.85 -3.60 3.65
C ILE A 148 -3.26 -2.22 4.12
N ASP A 149 -4.47 -1.81 3.72
CA ASP A 149 -5.06 -0.54 4.12
C ASP A 149 -6.22 -0.79 5.07
N HIS A 150 -6.07 -0.27 6.30
CA HIS A 150 -7.06 -0.37 7.37
C HIS A 150 -7.54 1.04 7.72
N ILE A 151 -8.84 1.29 7.58
CA ILE A 151 -9.47 2.57 7.83
C ILE A 151 -10.50 2.47 8.95
N LYS A 152 -10.57 3.51 9.78
CA LYS A 152 -11.61 3.69 10.80
C LYS A 152 -12.24 5.07 10.65
N SER A 153 -13.55 5.11 10.47
CA SER A 153 -14.36 6.34 10.37
C SER A 153 -15.81 6.00 10.68
N SER A 154 -16.46 6.74 11.58
CA SER A 154 -17.82 6.43 12.04
C SER A 154 -18.85 6.61 10.92
N GLY A 155 -19.74 5.63 10.73
CA GLY A 155 -20.79 5.68 9.72
C GLY A 155 -20.36 5.11 8.36
N PRO A 156 -21.23 5.24 7.34
CA PRO A 156 -20.98 4.69 6.01
C PRO A 156 -20.04 5.60 5.20
N HIS A 157 -19.07 4.98 4.55
CA HIS A 157 -18.02 5.67 3.79
C HIS A 157 -17.57 4.86 2.59
N THR A 158 -16.88 5.54 1.69
CA THR A 158 -16.18 4.94 0.55
C THR A 158 -14.72 5.36 0.56
N ILE A 159 -13.81 4.46 0.18
CA ILE A 159 -12.43 4.82 -0.19
C ILE A 159 -12.17 4.58 -1.67
N ASN A 160 -11.34 5.44 -2.25
CA ASN A 160 -10.72 5.24 -3.56
C ASN A 160 -9.21 5.13 -3.38
N LYS A 161 -8.60 4.10 -3.95
CA LYS A 161 -7.16 3.88 -3.97
C LYS A 161 -6.65 4.11 -5.39
N PHE A 162 -5.53 4.81 -5.53
CA PHE A 162 -4.96 5.16 -6.82
C PHE A 162 -3.64 4.43 -7.07
N TYR A 163 -3.44 3.99 -8.31
CA TYR A 163 -2.20 3.37 -8.79
C TYR A 163 -1.84 4.00 -10.14
N HIS A 164 -0.99 5.00 -10.09
CA HIS A 164 -0.54 5.79 -11.23
C HIS A 164 0.56 5.04 -11.97
N LEU A 165 0.30 4.74 -13.23
CA LEU A 165 1.20 3.98 -14.08
C LEU A 165 2.15 4.91 -14.84
N ASP A 166 3.39 4.49 -15.03
CA ASP A 166 4.29 5.17 -15.95
C ASP A 166 3.78 5.09 -17.41
N THR A 167 4.18 6.02 -18.27
CA THR A 167 3.61 6.23 -19.62
C THR A 167 3.57 4.97 -20.48
N ASP A 168 4.58 4.12 -20.35
CA ASP A 168 4.77 2.95 -21.21
C ASP A 168 4.27 1.67 -20.54
N VAL A 169 3.66 1.77 -19.35
CA VAL A 169 3.06 0.64 -18.67
C VAL A 169 1.67 0.41 -19.24
N THR A 170 1.49 -0.77 -19.82
CA THR A 170 0.16 -1.23 -20.25
C THR A 170 -0.52 -2.00 -19.12
N VAL A 171 -1.83 -1.89 -19.02
CA VAL A 171 -2.63 -2.57 -18.00
C VAL A 171 -3.76 -3.37 -18.64
N SER A 172 -3.95 -4.62 -18.18
CA SER A 172 -5.12 -5.43 -18.53
C SER A 172 -5.69 -6.14 -17.29
N PHE A 173 -7.02 -6.16 -17.17
CA PHE A 173 -7.70 -6.92 -16.12
C PHE A 173 -7.81 -8.40 -16.49
N LYS A 174 -7.49 -9.26 -15.53
CA LYS A 174 -7.61 -10.71 -15.58
C LYS A 174 -8.55 -11.14 -14.46
N ILE A 175 -8.97 -12.42 -14.46
CA ILE A 175 -10.01 -12.93 -13.55
C ILE A 175 -9.72 -12.60 -12.07
N ASN A 176 -8.46 -12.62 -11.64
CA ASN A 176 -8.09 -12.44 -10.23
C ASN A 176 -7.09 -11.30 -9.96
N TYR A 177 -6.63 -10.59 -11.01
CA TYR A 177 -5.53 -9.62 -10.87
C TYR A 177 -5.48 -8.63 -12.03
N SER A 178 -4.84 -7.49 -11.80
CA SER A 178 -4.44 -6.55 -12.84
C SER A 178 -3.02 -6.89 -13.31
N LEU A 179 -2.82 -7.05 -14.62
CA LEU A 179 -1.49 -7.28 -15.21
C LEU A 179 -0.93 -5.96 -15.73
N LEU A 180 0.26 -5.60 -15.26
CA LEU A 180 1.05 -4.47 -15.72
C LEU A 180 2.22 -4.98 -16.56
N GLU A 181 2.46 -4.42 -17.75
CA GLU A 181 3.54 -4.86 -18.64
C GLU A 181 4.30 -3.65 -19.19
N LYS A 182 5.64 -3.72 -19.15
CA LYS A 182 6.57 -2.70 -19.66
C LYS A 182 7.92 -3.33 -20.03
N ASP A 183 8.40 -3.10 -21.25
CA ASP A 183 9.73 -3.53 -21.73
C ASP A 183 10.10 -4.99 -21.42
N ASN A 184 9.16 -5.93 -21.67
CA ASN A 184 9.25 -7.37 -21.34
C ASN A 184 9.21 -7.72 -19.84
N GLU A 185 9.22 -6.73 -18.95
CA GLU A 185 8.98 -6.91 -17.53
C GLU A 185 7.50 -6.69 -17.20
N ASN A 186 7.10 -7.13 -16.02
CA ASN A 186 5.69 -7.11 -15.64
C ASN A 186 5.52 -7.20 -14.12
N LEU A 187 4.36 -6.72 -13.67
CA LEU A 187 3.88 -6.90 -12.30
C LEU A 187 2.41 -7.28 -12.35
N SER A 188 1.97 -8.12 -11.42
CA SER A 188 0.58 -8.47 -11.20
C SER A 188 0.12 -7.84 -9.88
N ILE A 189 -1.11 -7.35 -9.84
CA ILE A 189 -1.74 -6.82 -8.63
C ILE A 189 -3.03 -7.59 -8.36
N ASN A 190 -3.04 -8.39 -7.30
CA ASN A 190 -4.27 -8.99 -6.79
C ASN A 190 -4.92 -8.01 -5.81
N HIS A 191 -6.19 -7.66 -6.04
CA HIS A 191 -6.93 -6.72 -5.20
C HIS A 191 -7.95 -7.47 -4.36
N PHE A 192 -7.91 -7.30 -3.03
CA PHE A 192 -8.79 -8.00 -2.10
C PHE A 192 -9.60 -7.05 -1.23
N GLY A 193 -10.87 -7.39 -1.01
CA GLY A 193 -11.78 -6.60 -0.17
C GLY A 193 -12.23 -5.29 -0.80
N ILE A 194 -12.19 -5.18 -2.13
CA ILE A 194 -12.68 -4.04 -2.92
C ILE A 194 -14.03 -4.38 -3.58
N ASP A 195 -14.80 -3.34 -3.92
CA ASP A 195 -16.12 -3.46 -4.55
C ASP A 195 -16.06 -3.26 -6.07
N ASP A 196 -15.17 -2.35 -6.53
CA ASP A 196 -15.03 -1.99 -7.94
C ASP A 196 -13.57 -1.68 -8.27
N ILE A 197 -13.20 -1.89 -9.53
CA ILE A 197 -11.88 -1.54 -10.07
C ILE A 197 -12.01 -1.10 -11.53
N LYS A 198 -11.36 0.02 -11.85
CA LYS A 198 -11.38 0.60 -13.19
C LYS A 198 -10.05 1.23 -13.57
N ILE A 199 -9.87 1.43 -14.87
CA ILE A 199 -8.76 2.21 -15.43
C ILE A 199 -9.32 3.55 -15.89
N LYS A 200 -8.67 4.65 -15.51
CA LYS A 200 -8.93 5.98 -16.08
C LYS A 200 -7.73 6.46 -16.90
N ASN A 201 -8.00 7.30 -17.89
CA ASN A 201 -6.95 8.11 -18.53
C ASN A 201 -6.42 9.11 -17.51
N ASP A 202 -5.12 9.35 -17.54
CA ASP A 202 -4.46 10.27 -16.63
C ASP A 202 -3.28 10.95 -17.34
N TYR A 203 -2.58 11.82 -16.60
CA TYR A 203 -1.39 12.50 -17.06
C TYR A 203 -0.27 12.38 -16.05
N ILE A 204 0.97 12.29 -16.54
CA ILE A 204 2.17 12.49 -15.73
C ILE A 204 3.01 13.63 -16.30
N SER A 205 3.99 14.07 -15.51
CA SER A 205 4.95 15.09 -15.90
C SER A 205 6.32 14.84 -15.28
N LYS A 206 7.19 14.18 -16.05
CA LYS A 206 8.61 13.94 -15.68
C LYS A 206 9.46 15.19 -15.81
N HIS A 207 9.05 16.13 -16.65
CA HIS A 207 9.76 17.37 -16.96
C HIS A 207 8.81 18.57 -16.90
N PHE A 208 9.34 19.73 -16.48
CA PHE A 208 8.55 20.94 -16.41
C PHE A 208 7.90 21.29 -17.75
N ASN A 209 6.63 21.66 -17.68
CA ASN A 209 5.77 22.05 -18.80
C ASN A 209 5.60 20.96 -19.88
N ASN A 210 5.93 19.70 -19.57
CA ASN A 210 5.66 18.56 -20.43
C ASN A 210 4.59 17.65 -19.80
N LEU A 211 3.47 17.43 -20.49
CA LEU A 211 2.45 16.47 -20.09
C LEU A 211 2.54 15.24 -20.97
N GLU A 212 2.55 14.09 -20.34
CA GLU A 212 2.53 12.80 -21.01
C GLU A 212 1.26 12.05 -20.60
N ASN A 213 0.60 11.41 -21.57
CA ASN A 213 -0.58 10.60 -21.29
C ASN A 213 -0.17 9.35 -20.49
N SER A 214 -0.95 9.01 -19.48
CA SER A 214 -0.76 7.80 -18.70
C SER A 214 -2.11 7.16 -18.35
N LYS A 215 -2.06 6.14 -17.51
CA LYS A 215 -3.22 5.44 -16.99
C LYS A 215 -3.12 5.38 -15.48
N THR A 216 -4.27 5.37 -14.83
CA THR A 216 -4.36 5.16 -13.39
C THR A 216 -5.40 4.07 -13.13
N ILE A 217 -5.01 3.07 -12.36
CA ILE A 217 -5.97 2.11 -11.80
C ILE A 217 -6.61 2.77 -10.59
N VAL A 218 -7.93 2.66 -10.47
CA VAL A 218 -8.67 3.12 -9.30
C VAL A 218 -9.48 1.95 -8.77
N SER A 219 -9.23 1.56 -7.53
CA SER A 219 -10.05 0.58 -6.82
C SER A 219 -10.88 1.27 -5.75
N GLN A 220 -12.13 0.84 -5.59
CA GLN A 220 -13.08 1.42 -4.66
C GLN A 220 -13.51 0.39 -3.60
N LYS A 221 -13.75 0.84 -2.38
CA LYS A 221 -14.34 0.03 -1.31
C LYS A 221 -15.31 0.86 -0.48
N SER A 222 -16.46 0.29 -0.19
CA SER A 222 -17.43 0.79 0.78
C SER A 222 -17.21 0.11 2.14
N PHE A 223 -17.45 0.85 3.23
CA PHE A 223 -17.37 0.32 4.58
C PHE A 223 -18.29 1.08 5.54
N ILE A 224 -18.57 0.48 6.69
CA ILE A 224 -19.26 1.12 7.82
C ILE A 224 -18.35 0.98 9.03
N ASP A 225 -18.02 2.10 9.67
CA ASP A 225 -17.15 2.22 10.86
C ASP A 225 -15.69 1.81 10.66
N ILE A 226 -15.45 0.62 10.09
CA ILE A 226 -14.13 0.04 9.85
C ILE A 226 -14.11 -0.64 8.49
N GLY A 227 -13.09 -0.35 7.69
CA GLY A 227 -12.83 -0.99 6.42
C GLY A 227 -11.41 -1.54 6.34
N THR A 228 -11.26 -2.75 5.78
CA THR A 228 -9.95 -3.32 5.45
C THR A 228 -9.96 -3.84 4.02
N CYS A 229 -8.91 -3.51 3.28
CA CYS A 229 -8.61 -4.09 1.97
C CYS A 229 -7.09 -4.28 1.87
N TYR A 230 -6.66 -5.10 0.92
CA TYR A 230 -5.24 -5.27 0.68
C TYR A 230 -4.95 -5.66 -0.76
N ASP A 231 -3.73 -5.36 -1.18
CA ASP A 231 -3.21 -5.75 -2.48
C ASP A 231 -1.98 -6.61 -2.31
N VAL A 232 -1.80 -7.56 -3.21
CA VAL A 232 -0.54 -8.31 -3.35
C VAL A 232 0.03 -8.04 -4.74
N ILE A 233 1.18 -7.37 -4.78
CA ILE A 233 1.91 -7.02 -5.99
C ILE A 233 3.10 -7.97 -6.15
N TYR A 234 3.28 -8.57 -7.32
CA TYR A 234 4.35 -9.55 -7.58
C TYR A 234 4.73 -9.67 -9.05
N GLU A 235 5.93 -10.18 -9.36
CA GLU A 235 6.38 -10.41 -10.74
C GLU A 235 5.66 -11.61 -11.41
N LYS A 236 5.39 -11.55 -12.73
CA LYS A 236 4.69 -12.62 -13.47
C LYS A 236 5.55 -13.86 -13.68
N GLU A 237 6.87 -13.81 -13.58
CA GLU A 237 7.69 -15.03 -13.64
C GLU A 237 7.31 -16.00 -12.51
N LEU A 238 6.74 -15.51 -11.41
CA LEU A 238 6.15 -16.32 -10.36
C LEU A 238 4.73 -16.81 -10.70
N ARG A 239 4.07 -16.26 -11.72
CA ARG A 239 2.61 -16.37 -11.94
C ARG A 239 2.12 -17.80 -12.09
N ASP A 240 2.87 -18.65 -12.80
CA ASP A 240 2.42 -20.02 -13.05
C ASP A 240 2.57 -20.91 -11.80
N ASP A 241 3.42 -20.49 -10.84
CA ASP A 241 3.73 -21.23 -9.61
C ASP A 241 3.27 -20.53 -8.32
N ILE A 242 2.74 -19.31 -8.41
CA ILE A 242 2.29 -18.52 -7.25
C ILE A 242 0.81 -18.70 -7.00
N GLN A 243 0.48 -19.09 -5.77
CA GLN A 243 -0.89 -19.15 -5.29
C GLN A 243 -1.03 -18.22 -4.09
N ILE A 244 -1.91 -17.22 -4.22
CA ILE A 244 -2.22 -16.26 -3.17
C ILE A 244 -3.63 -16.56 -2.68
N THR A 245 -3.73 -17.05 -1.45
CA THR A 245 -4.99 -17.48 -0.86
C THR A 245 -5.27 -16.69 0.42
N PRO A 246 -6.43 -16.00 0.52
CA PRO A 246 -6.87 -15.43 1.78
C PRO A 246 -6.99 -16.53 2.86
N ALA A 247 -6.44 -16.28 4.03
CA ALA A 247 -6.48 -17.18 5.17
C ALA A 247 -7.24 -16.54 6.35
N LYS A 248 -7.39 -17.28 7.45
CA LYS A 248 -8.09 -16.80 8.65
C LYS A 248 -7.24 -16.96 9.90
N LEU A 249 -7.35 -15.99 10.80
CA LEU A 249 -6.76 -16.08 12.14
C LEU A 249 -7.83 -16.43 13.15
N TYR A 250 -7.49 -17.29 14.10
CA TYR A 250 -8.36 -17.70 15.18
C TYR A 250 -7.71 -17.33 16.50
N GLN A 251 -8.53 -16.87 17.44
CA GLN A 251 -8.08 -16.79 18.83
C GLN A 251 -8.08 -18.19 19.43
N ALA A 252 -6.99 -18.61 20.09
CA ALA A 252 -6.88 -19.95 20.65
C ALA A 252 -8.06 -20.25 21.61
N GLY A 253 -8.74 -21.37 21.38
CA GLY A 253 -9.95 -21.76 22.11
C GLY A 253 -11.26 -21.17 21.57
N LYS A 254 -11.24 -20.42 20.46
CA LYS A 254 -12.45 -19.95 19.75
C LYS A 254 -12.65 -20.74 18.46
N VAL A 255 -13.91 -21.02 18.14
CA VAL A 255 -14.30 -21.73 16.91
C VAL A 255 -14.38 -20.77 15.72
N ASN A 256 -14.83 -19.55 15.95
CA ASN A 256 -14.98 -18.55 14.89
C ASN A 256 -13.66 -17.80 14.65
N PRO A 257 -13.31 -17.53 13.38
CA PRO A 257 -12.17 -16.70 13.07
C PRO A 257 -12.41 -15.24 13.48
N LEU A 258 -11.32 -14.49 13.60
CA LEU A 258 -11.36 -13.03 13.65
C LEU A 258 -11.98 -12.48 12.37
N SER A 259 -12.66 -11.34 12.48
CA SER A 259 -13.17 -10.63 11.32
C SER A 259 -12.02 -10.06 10.46
N ASP A 260 -12.27 -9.83 9.17
CA ASP A 260 -11.27 -9.23 8.28
C ASP A 260 -10.90 -7.79 8.69
N ASN A 261 -11.73 -7.15 9.53
CA ASN A 261 -11.47 -5.85 10.13
C ASN A 261 -10.62 -5.93 11.41
N ASP A 262 -10.57 -7.08 12.08
CA ASP A 262 -9.72 -7.27 13.26
C ASP A 262 -8.34 -7.84 12.88
N ALA A 263 -8.25 -8.62 11.80
CA ALA A 263 -6.99 -9.13 11.28
C ALA A 263 -7.03 -9.51 9.80
N THR A 264 -5.87 -9.50 9.16
CA THR A 264 -5.64 -10.02 7.81
C THR A 264 -4.69 -11.21 7.88
N ALA A 265 -5.02 -12.29 7.17
CA ALA A 265 -4.13 -13.43 6.96
C ALA A 265 -4.10 -13.83 5.49
N ILE A 266 -2.90 -14.17 5.01
CA ILE A 266 -2.64 -14.50 3.61
C ILE A 266 -1.67 -15.67 3.57
N GLU A 267 -1.96 -16.67 2.74
CA GLU A 267 -1.02 -17.71 2.36
C GLU A 267 -0.52 -17.42 0.95
N ILE A 268 0.81 -17.37 0.77
CA ILE A 268 1.46 -17.22 -0.54
C ILE A 268 2.35 -18.45 -0.75
N LYS A 269 1.98 -19.32 -1.69
CA LYS A 269 2.79 -20.46 -2.11
C LYS A 269 3.53 -20.11 -3.38
N ILE A 270 4.82 -20.39 -3.44
CA ILE A 270 5.69 -20.17 -4.60
C ILE A 270 6.65 -21.34 -4.68
N ASN A 271 6.56 -22.17 -5.74
CA ASN A 271 7.37 -23.37 -5.88
C ASN A 271 7.27 -24.25 -4.60
N ASN A 272 8.41 -24.51 -3.95
CA ASN A 272 8.50 -25.29 -2.71
C ASN A 272 8.47 -24.43 -1.43
N LYS A 273 8.26 -23.12 -1.55
CA LYS A 273 8.19 -22.18 -0.43
C LYS A 273 6.75 -21.77 -0.15
N THR A 274 6.42 -21.59 1.11
CA THR A 274 5.13 -21.02 1.54
C THR A 274 5.37 -19.90 2.54
N TYR A 275 4.75 -18.74 2.31
CA TYR A 275 4.71 -17.63 3.25
C TYR A 275 3.33 -17.55 3.88
N LEU A 276 3.26 -17.63 5.21
CA LEU A 276 2.04 -17.41 5.98
C LEU A 276 2.13 -16.04 6.64
N ILE A 277 1.33 -15.10 6.18
CA ILE A 277 1.34 -13.71 6.63
C ILE A 277 0.17 -13.49 7.56
N SER A 278 0.45 -12.94 8.75
CA SER A 278 -0.54 -12.61 9.77
C SER A 278 -0.35 -11.17 10.22
N VAL A 279 -1.43 -10.39 10.18
CA VAL A 279 -1.45 -8.98 10.58
C VAL A 279 -2.70 -8.69 11.40
N THR A 280 -2.55 -8.36 12.68
CA THR A 280 -3.66 -7.90 13.52
C THR A 280 -3.83 -6.38 13.40
N HIS A 281 -5.06 -5.91 13.21
CA HIS A 281 -5.37 -4.48 13.11
C HIS A 281 -5.78 -3.87 14.45
N ARG A 282 -6.23 -4.71 15.39
CA ARG A 282 -6.70 -4.29 16.71
C ARG A 282 -6.05 -5.11 17.81
N GLU A 283 -5.98 -4.49 18.98
CA GLU A 283 -5.49 -5.18 20.19
C GLU A 283 -6.48 -6.26 20.61
N ILE A 284 -5.96 -7.46 20.89
CA ILE A 284 -6.74 -8.54 21.48
C ILE A 284 -6.68 -8.40 23.00
N PHE A 285 -7.68 -7.71 23.56
CA PHE A 285 -7.70 -7.32 24.98
C PHE A 285 -8.52 -8.27 25.87
N SER A 286 -9.25 -9.22 25.29
CA SER A 286 -10.05 -10.21 26.02
C SER A 286 -9.80 -11.62 25.48
N GLY A 287 -9.86 -12.64 26.34
CA GLY A 287 -9.59 -14.03 25.97
C GLY A 287 -8.09 -14.36 25.84
N ASN A 288 -7.78 -15.45 25.12
CA ASN A 288 -6.41 -15.91 24.91
C ASN A 288 -5.66 -14.99 23.93
N LYS A 289 -4.42 -14.59 24.24
CA LYS A 289 -3.62 -13.74 23.34
C LYS A 289 -2.93 -14.53 22.21
N LEU A 290 -2.91 -15.86 22.30
CA LEU A 290 -2.39 -16.72 21.26
C LEU A 290 -3.34 -16.75 20.06
N LEU A 291 -2.79 -16.48 18.87
CA LEU A 291 -3.48 -16.62 17.61
C LEU A 291 -3.09 -17.92 16.92
N LEU A 292 -3.97 -18.44 16.07
CA LEU A 292 -3.75 -19.62 15.25
C LEU A 292 -4.01 -19.28 13.78
N PHE A 293 -3.03 -19.46 12.91
CA PHE A 293 -3.20 -19.38 11.46
C PHE A 293 -3.99 -20.60 10.98
N ASN A 294 -5.09 -20.39 10.26
CA ASN A 294 -6.03 -21.44 9.83
C ASN A 294 -6.32 -22.47 10.94
N ASN A 295 -6.44 -21.99 12.18
CA ASN A 295 -6.72 -22.77 13.40
C ASN A 295 -5.69 -23.88 13.73
N THR A 296 -4.49 -23.83 13.17
CA THR A 296 -3.49 -24.93 13.29
C THR A 296 -2.12 -24.44 13.75
N ILE A 297 -1.63 -23.33 13.22
CA ILE A 297 -0.25 -22.89 13.45
C ILE A 297 -0.23 -21.73 14.47
N PRO A 298 0.42 -21.89 15.63
CA PRO A 298 0.40 -20.87 16.69
C PRO A 298 1.24 -19.64 16.35
N LEU A 299 0.71 -18.47 16.68
CA LEU A 299 1.25 -17.15 16.37
C LEU A 299 1.23 -16.27 17.63
N TYR A 300 2.34 -15.57 17.88
CA TYR A 300 2.46 -14.60 18.98
C TYR A 300 3.17 -13.32 18.54
N GLY A 301 2.40 -12.24 18.42
CA GLY A 301 2.79 -10.93 17.92
C GLY A 301 1.72 -10.33 16.99
N LYS A 302 1.82 -9.03 16.69
CA LYS A 302 0.87 -8.31 15.82
C LYS A 302 1.10 -8.51 14.33
N THR A 303 2.35 -8.67 13.91
CA THR A 303 2.69 -8.88 12.50
C THR A 303 3.76 -9.95 12.40
N ILE A 304 3.43 -11.05 11.75
CA ILE A 304 4.29 -12.23 11.64
C ILE A 304 4.23 -12.73 10.20
N VAL A 305 5.41 -13.05 9.66
CA VAL A 305 5.54 -13.87 8.46
C VAL A 305 6.17 -15.18 8.86
N ILE A 306 5.57 -16.30 8.48
CA ILE A 306 6.20 -17.62 8.58
C ILE A 306 6.68 -18.00 7.19
N GLU A 307 7.98 -18.21 7.03
CA GLU A 307 8.53 -18.87 5.84
C GLU A 307 8.59 -20.38 6.12
N SER A 308 7.96 -21.18 5.25
CA SER A 308 7.95 -22.63 5.31
C SER A 308 8.61 -23.22 4.07
N ILE A 309 9.62 -24.07 4.27
CA ILE A 309 10.34 -24.79 3.22
C ILE A 309 10.45 -26.25 3.63
N LEU A 310 9.92 -27.19 2.83
CA LEU A 310 9.98 -28.63 3.11
C LEU A 310 9.57 -28.99 4.56
N ASN A 311 8.50 -28.35 5.07
CA ASN A 311 7.96 -28.49 6.44
C ASN A 311 8.80 -27.87 7.58
N HIS A 312 9.92 -27.20 7.29
CA HIS A 312 10.61 -26.36 8.27
C HIS A 312 10.00 -24.95 8.30
N MET A 313 9.47 -24.56 9.46
CA MET A 313 8.86 -23.24 9.67
C MET A 313 9.83 -22.27 10.36
N ASN A 314 10.11 -21.15 9.72
CA ASN A 314 10.86 -20.02 10.28
C ASN A 314 9.91 -18.86 10.60
N TYR A 315 9.86 -18.44 11.88
CA TYR A 315 8.96 -17.39 12.35
C TYR A 315 9.65 -16.02 12.35
N ILE A 316 9.19 -15.14 11.47
CA ILE A 316 9.72 -13.80 11.30
C ILE A 316 8.71 -12.82 11.91
N LYS A 317 8.93 -12.50 13.19
CA LYS A 317 8.14 -11.48 13.91
C LYS A 317 8.59 -10.08 13.48
N LEU A 318 7.68 -9.35 12.86
CA LEU A 318 7.89 -8.00 12.34
C LEU A 318 7.37 -6.91 13.29
N LYS A 319 6.33 -7.23 14.08
CA LYS A 319 5.79 -6.35 15.13
C LYS A 319 5.22 -7.18 16.28
N TYR A 320 5.52 -6.78 17.51
CA TYR A 320 4.99 -7.38 18.73
C TYR A 320 3.63 -6.80 19.09
#